data_AF-A0A9X3F246-F1
#
_entry.id   AF-A0A9X3F246-F1
#
_cell.length_a   1.000
_cell.length_b   1.000
_cell.length_c   1.000
_cell.angle_alpha   90.00
_cell.angle_beta   90.00
_cell.angle_gamma   90.00
#
_symmetry.space_group_name_H-M   'P 1'
#
loop_
_entity.id
_entity.type
_entity.pdbx_description
1 polymer ?
#
loop_
_entity_poly.entity_id
_entity_poly.type
_entity_poly.pdbx_seq_one_letter_code
_entity_poly.pdbx_strand_id
1 'polypeptide(L)'
;MKNQILIVSFVLALFLSGCNSSKKTDEVASYSYEEEKVEMSAELKAKMPDWVEEGKICYGLVVQITEDNVPVKGKAIKAKVVQIGEDAVKMKALETVSLMEVEGCSKMGISKGETWDENDGDFYLTREEAINRLKEMKVYKDSGKVTVD
;
A
#
# COMPACT_ATOMS: atom_id res chain seq x y z
N MET A 1 18.15 -70.51 36.62
CA MET A 1 16.94 -71.02 37.31
C MET A 1 15.72 -70.63 36.50
N LYS A 2 14.70 -71.50 36.46
CA LYS A 2 13.25 -71.31 36.19
C LYS A 2 12.74 -70.16 35.26
N ASN A 3 11.91 -70.59 34.31
CA ASN A 3 10.96 -69.81 33.51
C ASN A 3 10.22 -68.67 34.25
N GLN A 4 10.02 -67.55 33.55
CA GLN A 4 8.83 -66.68 33.54
C GLN A 4 8.86 -65.83 32.24
N ILE A 5 7.77 -65.46 31.56
CA ILE A 5 6.35 -65.87 31.70
C ILE A 5 5.64 -65.93 30.32
N LEU A 6 4.31 -65.79 30.27
CA LEU A 6 3.35 -65.98 29.18
C LEU A 6 2.72 -64.65 28.69
N ILE A 7 2.38 -64.60 27.40
CA ILE A 7 1.20 -63.96 26.75
C ILE A 7 0.86 -62.49 27.11
N VAL A 8 0.95 -61.59 26.11
CA VAL A 8 -0.12 -60.61 25.78
C VAL A 8 -0.21 -60.45 24.24
N SER A 9 -1.45 -60.40 23.73
CA SER A 9 -1.95 -60.00 22.39
C SER A 9 -0.92 -59.55 21.33
N PHE A 10 -0.86 -60.17 20.15
CA PHE A 10 -1.89 -60.10 19.10
C PHE A 10 -2.42 -58.68 18.87
N VAL A 11 -1.60 -57.82 18.23
CA VAL A 11 -1.96 -56.74 17.29
C VAL A 11 -0.67 -55.97 17.00
N LEU A 12 -0.01 -56.31 15.89
CA LEU A 12 0.77 -55.35 15.09
C LEU A 12 1.00 -55.97 13.70
N ALA A 13 -0.03 -55.89 12.86
CA ALA A 13 0.06 -56.24 11.44
C ALA A 13 0.89 -55.16 10.73
N LEU A 14 2.22 -55.27 10.86
CA LEU A 14 3.17 -54.43 10.17
C LEU A 14 3.70 -55.14 8.92
N PHE A 15 3.71 -54.36 7.83
CA PHE A 15 4.52 -54.52 6.63
C PHE A 15 4.04 -55.41 5.46
N LEU A 16 3.68 -54.66 4.41
CA LEU A 16 4.21 -54.75 3.04
C LEU A 16 3.73 -55.88 2.11
N SER A 17 2.79 -55.48 1.24
CA SER A 17 2.93 -55.66 -0.21
C SER A 17 2.41 -54.36 -0.86
N GLY A 18 3.08 -53.68 -1.79
CA GLY A 18 4.32 -54.00 -2.49
C GLY A 18 4.15 -53.75 -3.99
N CYS A 19 4.47 -52.53 -4.47
CA CYS A 19 4.53 -52.08 -5.87
C CYS A 19 3.31 -52.33 -6.79
N ASN A 20 2.83 -51.29 -7.49
CA ASN A 20 3.30 -51.00 -8.86
C ASN A 20 2.64 -49.73 -9.48
N SER A 21 3.45 -48.90 -10.16
CA SER A 21 3.06 -47.75 -11.02
C SER A 21 2.29 -46.59 -10.33
N SER A 22 2.36 -45.34 -10.78
CA SER A 22 3.10 -44.74 -11.91
C SER A 22 3.64 -43.37 -11.46
N LYS A 23 4.68 -42.87 -12.14
CA LYS A 23 5.24 -41.54 -11.89
C LYS A 23 4.16 -40.49 -12.14
N LYS A 24 3.63 -39.86 -11.08
CA LYS A 24 2.86 -38.62 -11.22
C LYS A 24 3.86 -37.47 -11.30
N THR A 25 3.86 -36.87 -12.48
CA THR A 25 4.70 -35.78 -12.96
C THR A 25 4.85 -34.63 -11.96
N ASP A 26 6.09 -34.17 -11.81
CA ASP A 26 6.42 -32.83 -11.36
C ASP A 26 5.90 -31.81 -12.40
N GLU A 27 4.61 -31.49 -12.33
CA GLU A 27 4.02 -30.35 -13.01
C GLU A 27 3.34 -29.43 -12.00
N VAL A 28 4.16 -28.89 -11.09
CA VAL A 28 3.87 -27.59 -10.50
C VAL A 28 4.04 -26.59 -11.64
N ALA A 29 2.95 -26.31 -12.36
CA ALA A 29 2.93 -25.30 -13.41
C ALA A 29 3.34 -23.96 -12.80
N SER A 30 4.58 -23.55 -13.06
CA SER A 30 5.08 -22.23 -12.70
C SER A 30 4.39 -21.23 -13.60
N TYR A 31 3.24 -20.71 -13.15
CA TYR A 31 2.65 -19.50 -13.70
C TYR A 31 3.62 -18.34 -13.43
N SER A 32 4.59 -18.16 -14.33
CA SER A 32 5.35 -16.93 -14.43
C SER A 32 4.38 -15.85 -14.90
N TYR A 33 3.78 -15.16 -13.94
CA TYR A 33 3.08 -13.92 -14.22
C TYR A 33 4.14 -12.90 -14.64
N GLU A 34 4.28 -12.71 -15.95
CA GLU A 34 5.02 -11.59 -16.48
C GLU A 34 4.20 -10.34 -16.14
N GLU A 35 4.67 -9.57 -15.16
CA GLU A 35 4.08 -8.27 -14.82
C GLU A 35 4.24 -7.34 -16.03
N GLU A 36 3.17 -7.25 -16.82
CA GLU A 36 3.09 -6.33 -17.95
C GLU A 36 3.16 -4.90 -17.40
N LYS A 37 4.30 -4.26 -17.58
CA LYS A 37 4.55 -2.90 -17.08
C LYS A 37 3.71 -1.92 -17.90
N VAL A 38 2.56 -1.56 -17.34
CA VAL A 38 1.69 -0.51 -17.88
C VAL A 38 2.48 0.79 -17.91
N GLU A 39 2.79 1.29 -19.10
CA GLU A 39 3.39 2.61 -19.26
C GLU A 39 2.32 3.70 -19.10
N MET A 40 2.74 4.89 -18.63
CA MET A 40 1.85 6.05 -18.56
C MET A 40 1.35 6.44 -19.95
N SER A 41 0.08 6.84 -20.04
CA SER A 41 -0.43 7.56 -21.21
C SER A 41 0.37 8.84 -21.47
N ALA A 42 0.39 9.30 -22.72
CA ALA A 42 1.07 10.54 -23.08
C ALA A 42 0.47 11.76 -22.36
N GLU A 43 -0.83 11.72 -22.04
CA GLU A 43 -1.53 12.78 -21.31
C GLU A 43 -1.11 12.83 -19.84
N LEU A 44 -1.07 11.68 -19.15
CA LEU A 44 -0.59 11.58 -17.78
C LEU A 44 0.89 12.01 -17.70
N LYS A 45 1.72 11.47 -18.60
CA LYS A 45 3.16 11.76 -18.66
C LYS A 45 3.48 13.25 -18.90
N ALA A 46 2.59 14.00 -19.56
CA ALA A 46 2.76 15.44 -19.75
C ALA A 46 2.49 16.28 -18.47
N LYS A 47 1.77 15.71 -17.49
CA LYS A 47 1.52 16.33 -16.17
C LYS A 47 2.47 15.83 -15.07
N MET A 48 2.94 14.59 -15.17
CA MET A 48 3.80 13.98 -14.17
C MET A 48 5.24 14.53 -14.23
N PRO A 49 5.85 14.90 -13.09
CA PRO A 49 7.25 15.26 -13.03
C PRO A 49 8.20 14.11 -13.44
N ASP A 50 9.34 14.42 -14.06
CA ASP A 50 10.35 13.43 -14.49
C ASP A 50 10.92 12.54 -13.37
N TRP A 51 10.78 12.94 -12.10
CA TRP A 51 11.28 12.20 -10.94
C TRP A 51 10.33 11.10 -10.44
N VAL A 52 9.14 10.96 -11.02
CA VAL A 52 8.11 10.01 -10.59
C VAL A 52 8.50 8.59 -10.99
N GLU A 53 8.79 7.78 -9.98
CA GLU A 53 9.14 6.36 -10.12
C GLU A 53 8.41 5.53 -9.05
N GLU A 54 8.07 4.29 -9.36
CA GLU A 54 7.55 3.37 -8.35
C GLU A 54 8.56 3.20 -7.21
N GLY A 55 8.07 3.24 -5.97
CA GLY A 55 8.95 3.21 -4.81
C GLY A 55 9.24 4.59 -4.21
N LYS A 56 9.10 5.68 -4.97
CA LYS A 56 9.53 7.03 -4.57
C LYS A 56 8.74 7.56 -3.37
N ILE A 57 9.45 8.10 -2.39
CA ILE A 57 8.86 8.89 -1.30
C ILE A 57 8.70 10.33 -1.77
N CYS A 58 7.52 10.89 -1.50
CA CYS A 58 7.07 12.20 -1.97
C CYS A 58 6.03 12.77 -0.99
N TYR A 59 5.42 13.91 -1.33
CA TYR A 59 4.47 14.63 -0.49
C TYR A 59 3.24 15.05 -1.28
N GLY A 60 2.06 14.54 -0.90
CA GLY A 60 0.77 14.95 -1.46
C GLY A 60 0.09 16.03 -0.61
N LEU A 61 -1.07 16.51 -1.07
CA LEU A 61 -1.87 17.50 -0.37
C LEU A 61 -3.17 16.89 0.14
N VAL A 62 -3.51 17.14 1.40
CA VAL A 62 -4.85 16.87 1.96
C VAL A 62 -5.55 18.20 2.12
N VAL A 63 -6.61 18.44 1.34
CA VAL A 63 -7.32 19.73 1.31
C VAL A 63 -8.80 19.51 1.65
N GLN A 64 -9.31 20.29 2.60
CA GLN A 64 -10.73 20.39 2.89
C GLN A 64 -11.37 21.36 1.88
N ILE A 65 -12.30 20.84 1.10
CA ILE A 65 -13.12 21.59 0.13
C ILE A 65 -14.54 21.73 0.72
N THR A 66 -15.16 22.89 0.51
CA THR A 66 -16.56 23.18 0.91
C THR A 66 -17.56 22.76 -0.17
N GLU A 67 -18.86 22.82 0.14
CA GLU A 67 -19.93 22.56 -0.84
C GLU A 67 -19.85 23.48 -2.07
N ASP A 68 -19.35 24.72 -1.90
CA ASP A 68 -19.10 25.70 -2.97
C ASP A 68 -17.79 25.45 -3.77
N ASN A 69 -17.15 24.28 -3.60
CA ASN A 69 -15.84 23.94 -4.15
C ASN A 69 -14.68 24.87 -3.70
N VAL A 70 -14.85 25.64 -2.62
CA VAL A 70 -13.79 26.50 -2.08
C VAL A 70 -12.90 25.71 -1.13
N PRO A 71 -11.57 25.67 -1.34
CA PRO A 71 -10.63 25.04 -0.42
C PRO A 71 -10.40 25.94 0.82
N VAL A 72 -10.51 25.39 2.03
CA VAL A 72 -10.53 26.17 3.30
C VAL A 72 -9.46 25.80 4.32
N LYS A 73 -8.92 24.59 4.26
CA LYS A 73 -7.80 24.10 5.07
C LYS A 73 -7.02 23.08 4.27
N GLY A 74 -5.72 23.00 4.47
CA GLY A 74 -4.95 21.87 3.96
C GLY A 74 -3.62 21.65 4.67
N LYS A 75 -3.12 20.41 4.55
CA LYS A 75 -1.87 19.93 5.14
C LYS A 75 -1.13 19.05 4.14
N ALA A 76 0.20 19.15 4.13
CA ALA A 76 1.05 18.27 3.33
C ALA A 76 1.17 16.90 4.01
N ILE A 77 1.03 15.82 3.25
CA ILE A 77 1.17 14.44 3.73
C ILE A 77 2.36 13.74 3.07
N LYS A 78 3.19 13.08 3.88
CA LYS A 78 4.21 12.15 3.39
C LYS A 78 3.58 10.90 2.76
N ALA A 79 3.96 10.62 1.52
CA ALA A 79 3.40 9.61 0.66
C ALA A 79 4.49 8.74 -0.01
N LYS A 80 4.05 7.69 -0.70
CA LYS A 80 4.87 6.84 -1.56
C LYS A 80 4.13 6.53 -2.86
N VAL A 81 4.81 6.61 -4.01
CA VAL A 81 4.32 6.04 -5.27
C VAL A 81 4.34 4.51 -5.15
N VAL A 82 3.17 3.87 -5.27
CA VAL A 82 3.03 2.41 -5.13
C VAL A 82 2.77 1.67 -6.43
N GLN A 83 2.20 2.35 -7.43
CA GLN A 83 1.99 1.80 -8.77
C GLN A 83 1.91 2.95 -9.76
N ILE A 84 2.48 2.79 -10.95
CA ILE A 84 2.23 3.66 -12.10
C ILE A 84 1.25 2.95 -13.03
N GLY A 85 0.13 3.61 -13.35
CA GLY A 85 -0.84 3.14 -14.34
C GLY A 85 -0.88 4.02 -15.58
N GLU A 86 -1.76 3.67 -16.52
CA GLU A 86 -1.95 4.40 -17.78
C GLU A 86 -2.52 5.82 -17.53
N ASP A 87 -3.57 5.92 -16.70
CA ASP A 87 -4.34 7.16 -16.47
C ASP A 87 -4.08 7.83 -15.11
N ALA A 88 -3.42 7.14 -14.18
CA ALA A 88 -3.13 7.68 -12.86
C ALA A 88 -1.89 7.06 -12.20
N VAL A 89 -1.27 7.80 -11.30
CA VAL A 89 -0.22 7.31 -10.39
C VAL A 89 -0.86 6.97 -9.06
N LYS A 90 -0.76 5.71 -8.63
CA LYS A 90 -1.31 5.28 -7.35
C LYS A 90 -0.37 5.64 -6.22
N MET A 91 -0.91 6.35 -5.25
CA MET A 91 -0.21 6.92 -4.11
C MET A 91 -0.65 6.23 -2.83
N LYS A 92 0.26 6.14 -1.85
CA LYS A 92 -0.02 5.58 -0.52
C LYS A 92 0.46 6.49 0.59
N ALA A 93 -0.43 6.78 1.53
CA ALA A 93 -0.12 7.54 2.74
C ALA A 93 0.89 6.77 3.62
N LEU A 94 2.05 7.40 3.90
CA LEU A 94 2.96 6.99 4.97
C LEU A 94 2.62 7.71 6.29
N GLU A 95 2.06 8.92 6.14
CA GLU A 95 1.38 9.80 7.09
C GLU A 95 0.03 9.31 7.66
N THR A 96 -0.39 9.69 8.86
CA THR A 96 -1.82 9.98 9.16
C THR A 96 -1.96 11.48 9.30
N VAL A 97 -2.92 12.09 8.60
CA VAL A 97 -3.16 13.54 8.62
C VAL A 97 -4.64 13.83 8.81
N SER A 98 -4.99 14.51 9.91
CA SER A 98 -6.33 15.06 10.17
C SER A 98 -6.36 16.57 9.91
N LEU A 99 -7.45 17.05 9.30
CA LEU A 99 -7.78 18.47 9.14
C LEU A 99 -8.71 19.02 10.25
N MET A 100 -9.21 18.14 11.13
CA MET A 100 -9.98 18.50 12.33
C MET A 100 -9.14 18.44 13.61
N GLU A 101 -9.57 19.21 14.61
CA GLU A 101 -8.89 19.40 15.91
C GLU A 101 -9.59 18.70 17.09
N VAL A 102 -10.70 18.00 16.84
CA VAL A 102 -11.55 17.39 17.89
C VAL A 102 -11.99 15.97 17.54
N GLU A 103 -12.06 15.12 18.57
CA GLU A 103 -12.63 13.77 18.48
C GLU A 103 -14.14 13.85 18.20
N GLY A 104 -14.51 13.43 17.00
CA GLY A 104 -15.90 13.38 16.54
C GLY A 104 -15.93 12.77 15.15
N CYS A 105 -16.64 11.64 14.99
CA CYS A 105 -16.44 10.75 13.86
C CYS A 105 -16.92 11.35 12.51
N SER A 106 -16.01 12.00 11.79
CA SER A 106 -16.03 12.13 10.33
C SER A 106 -14.59 12.14 9.83
N LYS A 107 -14.25 11.33 8.82
CA LYS A 107 -12.88 11.27 8.26
C LYS A 107 -12.61 12.51 7.39
N MET A 108 -12.28 13.65 8.03
CA MET A 108 -11.70 14.81 7.34
C MET A 108 -10.17 14.72 7.38
N GLY A 109 -9.63 13.84 6.55
CA GLY A 109 -8.21 13.53 6.53
C GLY A 109 -7.93 12.24 5.77
N ILE A 110 -6.69 11.77 5.86
CA ILE A 110 -6.25 10.50 5.30
C ILE A 110 -5.37 9.77 6.32
N SER A 111 -5.56 8.47 6.42
CA SER A 111 -4.94 7.58 7.40
C SER A 111 -3.73 6.88 6.78
N LYS A 112 -2.74 6.56 7.63
CA LYS A 112 -1.57 5.78 7.21
C LYS A 112 -1.98 4.47 6.55
N GLY A 113 -1.50 4.27 5.33
CA GLY A 113 -1.78 3.10 4.51
C GLY A 113 -2.95 3.25 3.55
N GLU A 114 -3.79 4.28 3.67
CA GLU A 114 -4.80 4.60 2.65
C GLU A 114 -4.13 5.03 1.34
N THR A 115 -4.82 4.78 0.23
CA THR A 115 -4.33 5.03 -1.13
C THR A 115 -5.29 5.90 -1.91
N TRP A 116 -4.75 6.70 -2.82
CA TRP A 116 -5.52 7.46 -3.81
C TRP A 116 -4.82 7.38 -5.16
N ASP A 117 -5.56 7.66 -6.22
CA ASP A 117 -5.03 7.78 -7.57
C ASP A 117 -4.81 9.28 -7.87
N GLU A 118 -3.64 9.60 -8.43
CA GLU A 118 -3.15 10.96 -8.69
C GLU A 118 -3.01 11.18 -10.21
N ASN A 119 -3.72 12.19 -10.71
CA ASN A 119 -4.04 12.33 -12.13
C ASN A 119 -3.56 13.68 -12.71
N ASP A 120 -3.15 14.61 -11.85
CA ASP A 120 -2.93 16.03 -12.20
C ASP A 120 -1.51 16.51 -11.90
N GLY A 121 -0.73 15.76 -11.12
CA GLY A 121 0.66 16.06 -10.79
C GLY A 121 0.82 16.88 -9.52
N ASP A 122 -0.22 16.99 -8.68
CA ASP A 122 -0.27 17.84 -7.49
C ASP A 122 0.44 17.20 -6.26
N PHE A 123 1.64 16.65 -6.49
CA PHE A 123 2.51 16.04 -5.49
C PHE A 123 3.98 16.38 -5.72
N TYR A 124 4.74 16.41 -4.62
CA TYR A 124 5.99 17.14 -4.52
C TYR A 124 7.12 16.26 -3.98
N LEU A 125 8.36 16.55 -4.35
CA LEU A 125 9.52 15.78 -3.90
C LEU A 125 9.83 16.06 -2.42
N THR A 126 9.58 17.29 -1.96
CA THR A 126 9.84 17.76 -0.59
C THR A 126 8.55 18.19 0.12
N ARG A 127 8.57 18.16 1.47
CA ARG A 127 7.46 18.70 2.28
C ARG A 127 7.33 20.22 2.11
N GLU A 128 8.43 20.92 1.86
CA GLU A 128 8.44 22.38 1.74
C GLU A 128 7.70 22.86 0.50
N GLU A 129 7.92 22.22 -0.65
CA GLU A 129 7.17 22.49 -1.89
C GLU A 129 5.66 22.28 -1.68
N ALA A 130 5.27 21.14 -1.08
CA ALA A 130 3.87 20.86 -0.74
C ALA A 130 3.27 21.91 0.21
N ILE A 131 4.02 22.36 1.22
CA ILE A 131 3.61 23.43 2.12
C ILE A 131 3.49 24.77 1.38
N ASN A 132 4.40 25.07 0.46
CA ASN A 132 4.39 26.30 -0.32
C ASN A 132 3.18 26.34 -1.25
N ARG A 133 2.81 25.23 -1.89
CA ARG A 133 1.55 25.10 -2.65
C ARG A 133 0.33 25.42 -1.79
N LEU A 134 0.26 24.86 -0.57
CA LEU A 134 -0.84 25.14 0.36
C LEU A 134 -0.88 26.61 0.83
N LYS A 135 0.26 27.30 0.87
CA LYS A 135 0.33 28.75 1.15
C LYS A 135 -0.14 29.57 -0.05
N GLU A 136 0.22 29.21 -1.29
CA GLU A 136 -0.31 29.83 -2.51
C GLU A 136 -1.83 29.75 -2.59
N MET A 137 -2.36 28.56 -2.28
CA MET A 137 -3.81 28.29 -2.15
C MET A 137 -4.45 29.00 -0.94
N LYS A 138 -3.66 29.60 -0.05
CA LYS A 138 -4.09 30.27 1.20
C LYS A 138 -4.83 29.36 2.19
N VAL A 139 -4.60 28.04 2.11
CA VAL A 139 -5.24 27.04 2.98
C VAL A 139 -4.31 26.41 4.01
N TYR A 140 -2.99 26.65 3.91
CA TYR A 140 -2.03 26.18 4.90
C TYR A 140 -2.36 26.73 6.30
N LYS A 141 -2.65 25.84 7.24
CA LYS A 141 -2.76 26.16 8.67
C LYS A 141 -1.70 25.38 9.43
N ASP A 142 -0.77 26.11 10.03
CA ASP A 142 0.30 25.54 10.85
C ASP A 142 -0.27 24.99 12.16
N SER A 143 -0.60 23.69 12.16
CA SER A 143 -0.97 22.98 13.38
C SER A 143 0.30 22.42 14.02
N GLY A 144 0.93 23.21 14.89
CA GLY A 144 2.23 22.94 15.52
C GLY A 144 2.28 21.78 16.52
N LYS A 145 1.75 20.61 16.17
CA LYS A 145 1.91 19.34 16.88
C LYS A 145 2.04 18.19 15.89
N VAL A 146 3.29 17.79 15.61
CA VAL A 146 3.60 16.46 15.09
C VAL A 146 3.73 15.54 16.30
N THR A 147 2.74 14.68 16.54
CA THR A 147 2.87 13.60 17.53
C THR A 147 3.69 12.48 16.90
N VAL A 148 4.87 12.26 17.47
CA VAL A 148 5.70 11.09 17.18
C VAL A 148 5.49 10.12 18.33
N ASP A 149 4.72 9.07 18.07
CA ASP A 149 4.57 7.88 18.93
C ASP A 149 5.39 6.72 18.33
#